data_AF-A0A519T1E5-F1
#
_entry.id   AF-A0A519T1E5-F1
#
_cell.length_a   1.000
_cell.length_b   1.000
_cell.length_c   1.000
_cell.angle_alpha   90.00
_cell.angle_beta   90.00
_cell.angle_gamma   90.00
#
_symmetry.space_group_name_H-M   'P 1'
#
loop_
_entity.id
_entity.type
_entity.pdbx_description
1 polymer ?
#
loop_
_entity_poly.entity_id
_entity_poly.type
_entity_poly.pdbx_seq_one_letter_code
_entity_poly.pdbx_strand_id
1 'polypeptide(L)'
;MKKPLLTLALLSALTTTAFAQSSGKAYANADYTPKKAAIKYLPELETLVFEFQVAGSAGKTQPKPAGKTDGAPVLGYVFPTTLKSTDIGMGATEGIVAMALTSHPDFEDTPLWDENGDGDYTNDGLVWHAHWVVLIKDSRVAGGFSVKEFDHMAAAPKLPPTSAPGMHMYMDSPGF
;
A
#
# COMPACT_ATOMS: atom_id res chain seq x y z
N MET A 1 42.46 41.38 30.23
CA MET A 1 41.10 40.81 30.17
C MET A 1 40.80 40.41 28.73
N LYS A 2 40.87 39.11 28.41
CA LYS A 2 40.67 38.58 27.05
C LYS A 2 39.15 38.39 26.83
N LYS A 3 38.58 39.02 25.81
CA LYS A 3 37.15 38.89 25.46
C LYS A 3 36.92 37.53 24.78
N PRO A 4 35.86 36.77 25.10
CA PRO A 4 35.56 35.53 24.40
C PRO A 4 34.91 35.86 23.06
N LEU A 5 35.41 35.25 21.99
CA LEU A 5 34.83 35.31 20.66
C LEU A 5 33.76 34.22 20.56
N LEU A 6 32.49 34.61 20.45
CA LEU A 6 31.36 33.69 20.29
C LEU A 6 31.38 33.14 18.86
N THR A 7 31.64 31.84 18.69
CA THR A 7 31.53 31.17 17.39
C THR A 7 30.09 30.70 17.21
N LEU A 8 29.33 31.37 16.34
CA LEU A 8 27.97 30.98 15.99
C LEU A 8 28.06 29.87 14.92
N ALA A 9 27.83 28.62 15.34
CA ALA A 9 27.72 27.50 14.40
C ALA A 9 26.38 27.59 13.68
N LEU A 10 26.43 27.86 12.37
CA LEU A 10 25.25 27.88 11.50
C LEU A 10 24.84 26.43 11.21
N LEU A 11 23.82 25.94 11.90
CA LEU A 11 23.22 24.65 11.62
C LEU A 11 22.31 24.79 10.39
N SER A 12 22.83 24.48 9.21
CA SER A 12 22.04 24.40 7.99
C SER A 12 21.10 23.19 8.08
N ALA A 13 19.83 23.42 8.40
CA ALA A 13 18.81 22.40 8.29
C ALA A 13 18.61 22.07 6.81
N LEU A 14 19.11 20.92 6.36
CA LEU A 14 18.69 20.33 5.08
C LEU A 14 17.23 19.89 5.24
N THR A 15 16.29 20.72 4.77
CA THR A 15 14.90 20.30 4.60
C THR A 15 14.85 19.38 3.39
N THR A 16 14.77 18.07 3.61
CA THR A 16 14.43 17.12 2.55
C THR A 16 12.97 17.36 2.16
N THR A 17 12.74 17.86 0.95
CA THR A 17 11.39 17.97 0.40
C THR A 17 10.87 16.58 0.10
N ALA A 18 9.94 16.08 0.92
CA ALA A 18 9.18 14.88 0.58
C ALA A 18 8.27 15.20 -0.62
N PHE A 19 8.55 14.60 -1.77
CA PHE A 19 7.69 14.71 -2.93
C PHE A 19 6.54 13.71 -2.78
N ALA A 20 5.31 14.20 -2.66
CA ALA A 20 4.14 13.36 -2.82
C ALA A 20 4.15 12.73 -4.23
N GLN A 21 3.74 11.47 -4.31
CA GLN A 21 3.67 10.73 -5.57
C GLN A 21 2.80 11.47 -6.61
N SER A 22 3.17 11.33 -7.89
CA SER A 22 2.45 11.99 -8.99
C SER A 22 0.97 11.61 -8.98
N SER A 23 0.11 12.48 -9.49
CA SER A 23 -1.37 12.36 -9.53
C SER A 23 -1.95 11.14 -10.29
N GLY A 24 -1.17 10.10 -10.58
CA GLY A 24 -1.61 8.90 -11.31
C GLY A 24 -1.95 9.14 -12.79
N LYS A 25 -1.86 10.38 -13.27
CA LYS A 25 -2.26 10.80 -14.64
C LYS A 25 -1.65 9.96 -15.76
N ALA A 26 -0.43 9.45 -15.58
CA ALA A 26 0.23 8.59 -16.57
C ALA A 26 -0.54 7.27 -16.83
N TYR A 27 -1.36 6.83 -15.88
CA TYR A 27 -2.15 5.60 -15.92
C TYR A 27 -3.66 5.85 -16.05
N ALA A 28 -4.07 7.12 -16.20
CA ALA A 28 -5.47 7.49 -16.33
C ALA A 28 -6.03 7.04 -17.68
N ASN A 29 -6.64 5.86 -17.72
CA ASN A 29 -7.25 5.29 -18.92
C ASN A 29 -8.52 4.48 -18.58
N ALA A 30 -9.12 3.85 -19.59
CA ALA A 30 -10.37 3.11 -19.47
C ALA A 30 -10.29 1.90 -18.52
N ASP A 31 -9.10 1.32 -18.33
CA ASP A 31 -8.86 0.16 -17.45
C ASP A 31 -8.99 0.52 -15.96
N TYR A 32 -8.99 1.82 -15.63
CA TYR A 32 -9.23 2.37 -14.29
C TYR A 32 -10.51 3.18 -14.18
N THR A 33 -11.34 3.21 -15.22
CA THR A 33 -12.63 3.94 -15.19
C THR A 33 -13.71 3.02 -14.63
N PRO A 34 -14.18 3.19 -13.38
CA PRO A 34 -15.12 2.26 -12.77
C PRO A 34 -16.48 2.28 -13.48
N LYS A 35 -17.07 1.10 -13.64
CA LYS A 35 -18.44 0.90 -14.11
C LYS A 35 -19.33 0.33 -13.01
N LYS A 36 -18.78 -0.56 -12.20
CA LYS A 36 -19.47 -1.18 -11.05
C LYS A 36 -18.42 -1.61 -10.03
N ALA A 37 -18.74 -1.46 -8.75
CA ALA A 37 -18.02 -2.09 -7.66
C ALA A 37 -19.05 -2.71 -6.72
N ALA A 38 -18.85 -3.95 -6.31
CA ALA A 38 -19.74 -4.66 -5.41
C ALA A 38 -18.97 -5.62 -4.50
N ILE A 39 -19.47 -5.81 -3.29
CA ILE A 39 -19.01 -6.84 -2.36
C ILE A 39 -20.23 -7.70 -2.03
N LYS A 40 -20.14 -9.00 -2.26
CA LYS A 40 -21.21 -9.96 -1.96
C LYS A 40 -20.72 -10.98 -0.94
N TYR A 41 -21.45 -11.14 0.15
CA TYR A 41 -21.24 -12.25 1.06
C TYR A 41 -22.04 -13.48 0.58
N LEU A 42 -21.35 -14.61 0.45
CA LEU A 42 -21.91 -15.92 0.14
C LEU A 42 -21.93 -16.74 1.44
N PRO A 43 -23.03 -16.73 2.21
CA PRO A 43 -23.09 -17.36 3.53
C PRO A 43 -22.85 -18.87 3.47
N GLU A 44 -23.30 -19.53 2.41
CA GLU A 44 -23.12 -20.97 2.19
C GLU A 44 -21.66 -21.40 1.97
N LEU A 45 -20.80 -20.46 1.57
CA LEU A 45 -19.34 -20.66 1.41
C LEU A 45 -18.53 -19.89 2.44
N GLU A 46 -19.20 -19.18 3.36
CA GLU A 46 -18.57 -18.23 4.30
C GLU A 46 -17.57 -17.27 3.63
N THR A 47 -17.86 -16.85 2.40
CA THR A 47 -16.90 -16.15 1.52
C THR A 47 -17.40 -14.75 1.13
N LEU A 48 -16.49 -13.77 1.11
CA LEU A 48 -16.72 -12.46 0.49
C LEU A 48 -16.21 -12.47 -0.95
N VAL A 49 -17.06 -12.07 -1.90
CA VAL A 49 -16.72 -11.91 -3.31
C VAL A 49 -16.68 -10.43 -3.65
N PHE A 50 -15.51 -9.96 -4.06
CA PHE A 50 -15.26 -8.59 -4.49
C PHE A 50 -15.31 -8.52 -6.02
N GLU A 51 -16.12 -7.64 -6.57
CA GLU A 51 -16.28 -7.47 -8.01
C GLU A 51 -16.03 -5.99 -8.37
N PHE A 52 -15.04 -5.75 -9.24
CA PHE A 52 -14.80 -4.45 -9.87
C PHE A 52 -14.94 -4.58 -11.38
N GLN A 53 -15.82 -3.79 -11.99
CA GLN A 53 -15.95 -3.69 -13.44
C GLN A 53 -15.44 -2.33 -13.89
N VAL A 54 -14.71 -2.32 -14.99
CA VAL A 54 -14.12 -1.10 -15.58
C VAL A 54 -14.57 -0.92 -17.02
N ALA A 55 -14.39 0.29 -17.56
CA ALA A 55 -14.76 0.60 -18.94
C ALA A 55 -13.87 -0.12 -19.98
N GLY A 56 -12.60 -0.34 -19.63
CA GLY A 56 -11.60 -1.04 -20.43
C GLY A 56 -11.43 -2.49 -19.98
N SER A 57 -10.17 -2.90 -19.77
CA SER A 57 -9.80 -4.25 -19.35
C SER A 57 -9.10 -4.21 -18.00
N ALA A 58 -9.75 -4.77 -16.96
CA ALA A 58 -9.18 -4.79 -15.62
C ALA A 58 -7.80 -5.49 -15.60
N GLY A 59 -6.84 -4.92 -14.89
CA GLY A 59 -5.49 -5.45 -14.74
C GLY A 59 -4.57 -5.32 -15.97
N LYS A 60 -5.08 -4.89 -17.12
CA LYS A 60 -4.28 -4.77 -18.35
C LYS A 60 -3.21 -3.68 -18.26
N THR A 61 -3.55 -2.54 -17.67
CA THR A 61 -2.57 -1.46 -17.47
C THR A 61 -1.80 -1.71 -16.19
N GLN A 62 -0.51 -2.02 -16.33
CA GLN A 62 0.40 -2.23 -15.21
C GLN A 62 1.35 -1.03 -15.02
N PRO A 63 1.82 -0.80 -13.78
CA PRO A 63 2.85 0.19 -13.49
C PRO A 63 4.16 -0.09 -14.24
N LYS A 64 4.91 0.98 -14.55
CA LYS A 64 6.30 0.87 -15.01
C LYS A 64 7.24 0.90 -13.80
N PRO A 65 8.21 -0.03 -13.69
CA PRO A 65 9.17 -0.02 -12.60
C PRO A 65 9.93 1.30 -12.48
N ALA A 66 10.13 1.76 -11.25
CA ALA A 66 10.97 2.91 -10.90
C ALA A 66 12.42 2.49 -10.56
N GLY A 67 12.66 1.20 -10.34
CA GLY A 67 13.94 0.61 -9.93
C GLY A 67 14.27 0.75 -8.45
N LYS A 68 13.31 1.23 -7.64
CA LYS A 68 13.43 1.39 -6.18
C LYS A 68 12.05 1.56 -5.56
N THR A 69 11.89 1.13 -4.31
CA THR A 69 10.63 1.21 -3.55
C THR A 69 10.17 2.65 -3.32
N ASP A 70 11.08 3.55 -2.94
CA ASP A 70 10.74 4.95 -2.68
C ASP A 70 10.32 5.68 -3.96
N GLY A 71 9.03 5.99 -4.04
CA GLY A 71 8.40 6.61 -5.22
C GLY A 71 7.95 5.62 -6.29
N ALA A 72 8.07 4.31 -6.04
CA ALA A 72 7.57 3.25 -6.91
C ALA A 72 6.06 3.41 -7.17
N PRO A 73 5.61 3.35 -8.44
CA PRO A 73 4.19 3.38 -8.73
C PRO A 73 3.49 2.10 -8.26
N VAL A 74 2.44 2.28 -7.47
CA VAL A 74 1.48 1.23 -7.11
C VAL A 74 0.17 1.55 -7.81
N LEU A 75 -0.35 0.62 -8.58
CA LEU A 75 -1.71 0.72 -9.13
C LEU A 75 -2.62 -0.22 -8.37
N GLY A 76 -3.89 0.17 -8.18
CA GLY A 76 -4.80 -0.64 -7.39
C GLY A 76 -6.28 -0.39 -7.62
N TYR A 77 -7.08 -1.44 -7.42
CA TYR A 77 -8.52 -1.38 -7.24
C TYR A 77 -8.83 -1.52 -5.76
N VAL A 78 -9.35 -0.45 -5.14
CA VAL A 78 -9.53 -0.37 -3.69
C VAL A 78 -11.00 -0.44 -3.33
N PHE A 79 -11.34 -1.32 -2.39
CA PHE A 79 -12.68 -1.57 -1.88
C PHE A 79 -12.74 -1.22 -0.38
N PRO A 80 -13.15 0.00 -0.03
CA PRO A 80 -13.44 0.35 1.36
C PRO A 80 -14.52 -0.57 1.93
N THR A 81 -14.32 -1.05 3.15
CA THR A 81 -15.28 -1.92 3.85
C THR A 81 -15.76 -1.30 5.15
N THR A 82 -16.72 -1.95 5.79
CA THR A 82 -17.15 -1.65 7.16
C THR A 82 -16.55 -2.60 8.20
N LEU A 83 -15.59 -3.44 7.80
CA LEU A 83 -14.91 -4.38 8.69
C LEU A 83 -14.03 -3.62 9.68
N LYS A 84 -13.81 -4.23 10.85
CA LYS A 84 -12.81 -3.81 11.83
C LYS A 84 -11.49 -4.48 11.51
N SER A 85 -10.38 -3.86 11.92
CA SER A 85 -9.04 -4.45 11.74
C SER A 85 -8.91 -5.82 12.39
N THR A 86 -9.63 -6.06 13.49
CA THR A 86 -9.68 -7.36 14.16
C THR A 86 -10.37 -8.46 13.36
N ASP A 87 -11.27 -8.10 12.44
CA ASP A 87 -12.02 -9.06 11.63
C ASP A 87 -11.11 -9.72 10.58
N ILE A 88 -9.99 -9.07 10.25
CA ILE A 88 -8.97 -9.52 9.28
C ILE A 88 -7.66 -9.95 9.97
N GLY A 89 -7.68 -10.17 11.28
CA GLY A 89 -6.53 -10.69 12.04
C GLY A 89 -5.50 -9.64 12.49
N MET A 90 -5.65 -8.37 12.09
CA MET A 90 -4.83 -7.27 12.60
C MET A 90 -5.22 -6.88 14.03
N GLY A 91 -4.29 -6.22 14.74
CA GLY A 91 -4.57 -5.59 16.02
C GLY A 91 -5.65 -4.52 15.90
N ALA A 92 -6.40 -4.30 16.98
CA ALA A 92 -7.43 -3.25 17.01
C ALA A 92 -6.79 -1.87 16.75
N THR A 93 -7.28 -1.20 15.71
CA THR A 93 -6.71 0.07 15.27
C THR A 93 -7.77 0.91 14.53
N GLU A 94 -7.65 2.23 14.60
CA GLU A 94 -8.54 3.13 13.87
C GLU A 94 -8.12 3.28 12.41
N GLY A 95 -9.11 3.38 11.53
CA GLY A 95 -8.95 3.58 10.09
C GLY A 95 -10.06 2.86 9.31
N ILE A 96 -9.98 2.92 7.99
CA ILE A 96 -10.88 2.21 7.09
C ILE A 96 -10.18 0.94 6.64
N VAL A 97 -10.72 -0.23 7.02
CA VAL A 97 -10.26 -1.50 6.43
C VAL A 97 -10.71 -1.56 4.99
N ALA A 98 -9.77 -1.76 4.07
CA ALA A 98 -10.04 -1.90 2.66
C ALA A 98 -9.34 -3.14 2.10
N MET A 99 -10.00 -3.79 1.15
CA MET A 99 -9.36 -4.76 0.27
C MET A 99 -8.76 -3.98 -0.91
N ALA A 100 -7.48 -4.17 -1.20
CA ALA A 100 -6.79 -3.55 -2.31
C ALA A 100 -6.23 -4.64 -3.23
N LEU A 101 -6.67 -4.69 -4.47
CA LEU A 101 -6.02 -5.52 -5.50
C LEU A 101 -4.99 -4.64 -6.20
N THR A 102 -3.71 -4.94 -6.10
CA THR A 102 -2.61 -4.07 -6.50
C THR A 102 -1.60 -4.75 -7.43
N SER A 103 -0.81 -3.90 -8.09
CA SER A 103 0.39 -4.27 -8.83
C SER A 103 1.46 -3.21 -8.54
N HIS A 104 2.64 -3.64 -8.11
CA HIS A 104 3.78 -2.84 -7.67
C HIS A 104 5.15 -3.51 -7.91
N PRO A 105 5.80 -3.29 -9.05
CA PRO A 105 6.98 -4.05 -9.48
C PRO A 105 8.29 -3.75 -8.75
N ASP A 106 8.31 -2.77 -7.84
CA ASP A 106 9.54 -2.35 -7.13
C ASP A 106 9.46 -2.61 -5.62
N PHE A 107 8.50 -3.43 -5.22
CA PHE A 107 8.25 -3.78 -3.83
C PHE A 107 7.75 -5.22 -3.78
N GLU A 108 8.55 -6.10 -3.17
CA GLU A 108 8.24 -7.51 -3.00
C GLU A 108 7.67 -7.72 -1.60
N ASP A 109 6.43 -8.18 -1.53
CA ASP A 109 5.66 -8.19 -0.29
C ASP A 109 4.95 -9.51 0.00
N THR A 110 5.18 -10.48 -0.89
CA THR A 110 4.83 -11.90 -0.75
C THR A 110 6.08 -12.78 -0.84
N PRO A 111 7.15 -12.55 -0.04
CA PRO A 111 8.47 -13.21 -0.21
C PRO A 111 8.48 -14.73 0.02
N LEU A 112 7.33 -15.31 0.41
CA LEU A 112 7.15 -16.75 0.59
C LEU A 112 6.58 -17.43 -0.66
N TRP A 113 6.21 -16.66 -1.69
CA TRP A 113 5.49 -17.14 -2.87
C TRP A 113 6.17 -16.70 -4.16
N ASP A 114 6.03 -17.56 -5.16
CA ASP A 114 6.44 -17.34 -6.54
C ASP A 114 5.15 -17.11 -7.33
N GLU A 115 4.68 -15.87 -7.36
CA GLU A 115 3.34 -15.51 -7.86
C GLU A 115 3.20 -15.75 -9.36
N ASN A 116 4.31 -15.63 -10.09
CA ASN A 116 4.35 -15.86 -11.54
C ASN A 116 4.77 -17.29 -11.92
N GLY A 117 5.36 -18.06 -11.00
CA GLY A 117 5.74 -19.45 -11.18
C GLY A 117 7.08 -19.69 -11.91
N ASP A 118 7.97 -18.69 -11.96
CA ASP A 118 9.26 -18.76 -12.66
C ASP A 118 10.43 -19.27 -11.80
N GLY A 119 10.19 -19.47 -10.50
CA GLY A 119 11.16 -19.91 -9.50
C GLY A 119 11.93 -18.79 -8.80
N ASP A 120 11.64 -17.52 -9.09
CA ASP A 120 12.24 -16.33 -8.50
C ASP A 120 11.22 -15.54 -7.67
N TYR A 121 11.13 -15.89 -6.39
CA TYR A 121 10.28 -15.32 -5.33
C TYR A 121 10.55 -13.83 -5.02
N THR A 122 11.38 -13.15 -5.81
CA THR A 122 11.83 -11.78 -5.58
C THR A 122 11.52 -10.83 -6.72
N ASN A 123 10.70 -11.25 -7.70
CA ASN A 123 10.39 -10.47 -8.89
C ASN A 123 8.88 -10.40 -9.22
N ASP A 124 8.03 -10.66 -8.22
CA ASP A 124 6.62 -10.96 -8.41
C ASP A 124 5.70 -9.76 -8.30
N GLY A 125 6.18 -8.63 -7.77
CA GLY A 125 5.34 -7.46 -7.49
C GLY A 125 4.55 -6.90 -8.69
N LEU A 126 4.89 -7.26 -9.94
CA LEU A 126 4.13 -6.89 -11.13
C LEU A 126 2.81 -7.67 -11.29
N VAL A 127 2.74 -8.90 -10.78
CA VAL A 127 1.53 -9.72 -10.80
C VAL A 127 0.47 -9.05 -9.92
N TRP A 128 -0.80 -9.19 -10.31
CA TRP A 128 -1.89 -8.62 -9.54
C TRP A 128 -2.25 -9.51 -8.37
N HIS A 129 -2.06 -9.02 -7.14
CA HIS A 129 -2.38 -9.73 -5.91
C HIS A 129 -3.11 -8.79 -4.94
N ALA A 130 -3.64 -9.37 -3.86
CA ALA A 130 -4.56 -8.69 -2.96
C ALA A 130 -3.90 -8.38 -1.63
N HIS A 131 -4.30 -7.25 -1.03
CA HIS A 131 -3.96 -6.87 0.33
C HIS A 131 -5.17 -6.47 1.15
N TRP A 132 -5.13 -6.81 2.43
CA TRP A 132 -5.84 -6.04 3.43
C TRP A 132 -4.99 -4.85 3.86
N VAL A 133 -5.58 -3.65 3.83
CA VAL A 133 -4.93 -2.42 4.31
C VAL A 133 -5.83 -1.66 5.28
N VAL A 134 -5.22 -0.89 6.17
CA VAL A 134 -5.92 0.13 6.96
C VAL A 134 -5.61 1.51 6.40
N LEU A 135 -6.61 2.16 5.81
CA LEU A 135 -6.48 3.52 5.27
C LEU A 135 -6.78 4.57 6.33
N ILE A 136 -5.96 5.62 6.38
CA ILE A 136 -6.17 6.82 7.20
C ILE A 136 -6.19 8.06 6.31
N LYS A 137 -6.87 9.11 6.77
CA LYS A 137 -6.82 10.41 6.09
C LYS A 137 -5.40 10.94 6.17
N ASP A 138 -4.89 11.40 5.04
CA ASP A 138 -3.53 11.91 4.92
C ASP A 138 -3.49 13.09 3.96
N SER A 139 -3.27 14.29 4.51
CA SER A 139 -3.20 15.52 3.73
C SER A 139 -1.88 15.69 2.97
N ARG A 140 -0.88 14.82 3.20
CA ARG A 140 0.41 14.85 2.48
C ARG A 140 0.24 14.37 1.04
N VAL A 141 -0.74 13.51 0.77
CA VAL A 141 -0.97 12.90 -0.54
C VAL A 141 -2.20 13.49 -1.23
N ALA A 142 -2.10 13.68 -2.54
CA ALA A 142 -3.18 14.31 -3.32
C ALA A 142 -4.51 13.53 -3.27
N GLY A 143 -4.45 12.20 -3.09
CA GLY A 143 -5.62 11.34 -2.95
C GLY A 143 -6.32 11.41 -1.58
N GLY A 144 -5.72 12.08 -0.59
CA GLY A 144 -6.30 12.32 0.73
C GLY A 144 -6.31 11.12 1.69
N PHE A 145 -5.82 9.95 1.26
CA PHE A 145 -5.68 8.75 2.09
C PHE A 145 -4.36 8.03 1.81
N SER A 146 -3.79 7.43 2.85
CA SER A 146 -2.62 6.57 2.78
C SER A 146 -2.81 5.32 3.66
N VAL A 147 -2.00 4.29 3.43
CA VAL A 147 -1.94 3.12 4.32
C VAL A 147 -1.34 3.57 5.64
N LYS A 148 -1.98 3.20 6.75
CA LYS A 148 -1.55 3.55 8.08
C LYS A 148 -0.16 2.96 8.35
N GLU A 149 0.79 3.83 8.63
CA GLU A 149 2.13 3.45 9.09
C GLU A 149 2.13 3.21 10.62
N PHE A 150 3.10 2.44 11.11
CA PHE A 150 3.40 2.35 12.54
C PHE A 150 4.89 2.60 12.80
N ASP A 151 5.21 3.03 14.02
CA ASP A 151 6.58 3.33 14.38
C ASP A 151 7.41 2.05 14.49
N HIS A 152 8.42 1.94 13.63
CA HIS A 152 9.41 0.87 13.62
C HIS A 152 10.26 0.74 14.88
N MET A 153 10.35 1.80 15.69
CA MET A 153 11.07 1.81 16.96
C MET A 153 10.18 1.42 18.14
N ALA A 154 8.87 1.33 17.93
CA ALA A 154 7.91 0.90 18.94
C ALA A 154 7.67 -0.61 18.88
N ALA A 155 6.93 -1.14 19.85
CA ALA A 155 6.42 -2.50 19.76
C ALA A 155 5.54 -2.64 18.52
N ALA A 156 5.89 -3.57 17.63
CA ALA A 156 5.13 -3.82 16.42
C ALA A 156 3.67 -4.18 16.76
N PRO A 157 2.68 -3.65 16.03
CA PRO A 157 1.30 -4.05 16.22
C PRO A 157 1.14 -5.52 15.85
N LYS A 158 0.04 -6.14 16.32
CA LYS A 158 -0.33 -7.47 15.83
C LYS A 158 -0.70 -7.35 14.35
N LEU A 159 0.04 -8.05 13.50
CA LEU A 159 -0.24 -8.19 12.07
C LEU A 159 -0.43 -9.68 11.74
N PRO A 160 -1.13 -10.00 10.64
CA PRO A 160 -1.15 -11.35 10.13
C PRO A 160 0.26 -11.86 9.78
N PRO A 161 0.51 -13.18 9.82
CA PRO A 161 1.82 -13.76 9.49
C PRO A 161 2.29 -13.50 8.06
N THR A 162 1.35 -13.20 7.16
CA THR A 162 1.52 -12.92 5.73
C THR A 162 1.86 -11.46 5.44
N SER A 163 2.00 -10.61 6.47
CA SER A 163 2.50 -9.24 6.30
C SER A 163 3.99 -9.22 5.95
N ALA A 164 4.34 -8.46 4.91
CA ALA A 164 5.71 -8.32 4.41
C ALA A 164 6.72 -7.86 5.49
N PRO A 165 7.85 -8.56 5.66
CA PRO A 165 8.91 -8.14 6.56
C PRO A 165 9.51 -6.77 6.17
N GLY A 166 9.77 -5.91 7.16
CA GLY A 166 10.42 -4.61 6.93
C GLY A 166 9.48 -3.48 6.50
N MET A 167 8.18 -3.76 6.34
CA MET A 167 7.17 -2.77 6.00
C MET A 167 6.38 -2.34 7.22
N HIS A 168 6.67 -1.14 7.71
CA HIS A 168 6.07 -0.62 8.93
C HIS A 168 4.70 0.01 8.67
N MET A 169 3.78 -0.76 8.09
CA MET A 169 2.43 -0.33 7.74
C MET A 169 1.40 -1.44 7.96
N TYR A 170 0.16 -1.04 8.26
CA TYR A 170 -0.98 -1.94 8.42
C TYR A 170 -1.43 -2.47 7.06
N MET A 171 -0.69 -3.46 6.58
CA MET A 171 -0.88 -4.14 5.32
C MET A 171 -0.60 -5.64 5.50
N ASP A 172 -1.39 -6.45 4.83
CA ASP A 172 -1.29 -7.91 4.82
C ASP A 172 -1.60 -8.40 3.41
N SER A 173 -0.95 -9.48 2.96
CA SER A 173 -1.13 -10.10 1.65
C SER A 173 -1.88 -11.43 1.78
N PRO A 174 -3.21 -11.42 2.01
CA PRO A 174 -3.99 -12.62 2.34
C PRO A 174 -4.04 -13.62 1.19
N GLY A 175 -4.02 -14.91 1.54
CA GLY A 175 -4.05 -16.00 0.55
C GLY A 175 -2.68 -16.35 -0.03
N PHE A 176 -1.66 -15.60 0.40
CA PHE A 176 -0.26 -15.79 0.10
C PHE A 176 0.50 -15.76 1.44
#